data_AF-A0A7U6KPY0-F1
#
_entry.id   AF-A0A7U6KPY0-F1
#
_cell.length_a   1.000
_cell.length_b   1.000
_cell.length_c   1.000
_cell.angle_alpha   90.00
_cell.angle_beta   90.00
_cell.angle_gamma   90.00
#
_symmetry.space_group_name_H-M   'P 1'
#
loop_
_entity.id
_entity.type
_entity.pdbx_description
1 polymer ?
#
loop_
_entity_poly.entity_id
_entity_poly.type
_entity_poly.pdbx_seq_one_letter_code
_entity_poly.pdbx_strand_id
1 'polypeptide(L)'
;MISFYLNGKYHELTQLNPNTTVLEYLRLHEGQTDTKEGCGSGDCGACTVMAQRLPSTIQQTLNDENGNEKMLRLHSIRLTPVLRYCR
;
A
#
# COMPACT_ATOMS: atom_id res chain seq x y z
N MET A 1 14.66 1.42 2.81
CA MET A 1 13.85 1.68 1.59
C MET A 1 12.88 0.53 1.40
N ILE A 2 11.59 0.82 1.24
CA ILE A 2 10.51 -0.15 1.02
C ILE A 2 9.78 0.23 -0.26
N SER A 3 9.38 -0.75 -1.08
CA SER A 3 8.58 -0.47 -2.28
C SER A 3 7.40 -1.44 -2.44
N PHE A 4 6.27 -0.91 -2.89
CA PHE A 4 5.01 -1.65 -3.04
C PHE A 4 4.07 -0.95 -4.03
N TYR A 5 2.97 -1.63 -4.36
CA TYR A 5 1.86 -1.05 -5.10
C TYR A 5 0.68 -0.78 -4.17
N LEU A 6 0.08 0.39 -4.29
CA LEU A 6 -1.17 0.75 -3.63
C LEU A 6 -2.18 1.15 -4.70
N ASN A 7 -3.31 0.43 -4.77
CA ASN A 7 -4.35 0.66 -5.79
C ASN A 7 -3.82 0.73 -7.24
N GLY A 8 -2.71 0.04 -7.53
CA GLY A 8 -2.06 0.04 -8.85
C GLY A 8 -1.04 1.15 -9.08
N LYS A 9 -0.86 2.10 -8.14
CA LYS A 9 0.22 3.08 -8.15
C LYS A 9 1.44 2.52 -7.41
N TYR A 10 2.64 2.76 -7.94
CA TYR A 10 3.89 2.36 -7.29
C TYR A 10 4.32 3.40 -6.26
N HIS A 11 4.78 2.90 -5.11
CA HIS A 11 5.31 3.70 -4.01
C HIS A 11 6.71 3.20 -3.66
N GLU A 12 7.66 4.13 -3.57
CA GLU A 12 9.04 3.91 -3.12
C GLU A 12 9.30 4.81 -1.92
N LEU A 13 9.39 4.22 -0.73
CA LEU A 13 9.52 4.95 0.53
C LEU A 13 10.96 4.84 1.05
N THR A 14 11.64 5.98 1.14
CA THR A 14 13.04 6.09 1.57
C THR A 14 13.18 6.56 3.02
N GLN A 15 12.30 7.44 3.50
CA GLN A 15 12.36 8.07 4.83
C GLN A 15 11.03 7.94 5.60
N LEU A 16 10.55 6.70 5.78
CA LEU A 16 9.37 6.43 6.63
C LEU A 16 9.82 5.96 8.02
N ASN A 17 9.13 6.43 9.07
CA ASN A 17 9.34 5.93 10.43
C ASN A 17 9.01 4.42 10.46
N PRO A 18 9.89 3.53 10.97
CA PRO A 18 9.64 2.09 10.99
C PRO A 18 8.44 1.66 11.85
N ASN A 19 7.97 2.53 12.76
CA ASN A 19 6.77 2.29 13.55
C ASN A 19 5.48 2.73 12.84
N THR A 20 5.58 3.35 11.66
CA THR A 20 4.40 3.76 10.88
C THR A 20 3.62 2.51 10.49
N THR A 21 2.37 2.42 10.93
CA THR A 21 1.51 1.29 10.57
C THR A 21 0.97 1.47 9.15
N VAL A 22 0.53 0.37 8.51
CA VAL A 22 -0.13 0.45 7.19
C VAL A 22 -1.37 1.34 7.24
N LEU A 23 -2.15 1.26 8.31
CA LEU A 23 -3.34 2.11 8.51
C LEU A 23 -2.97 3.60 8.54
N GLU A 24 -1.93 3.94 9.31
CA GLU A 24 -1.45 5.30 9.46
C GLU A 24 -0.92 5.84 8.14
N TYR A 25 -0.15 5.05 7.39
CA TYR A 25 0.31 5.40 6.05
C TYR A 25 -0.87 5.70 5.11
N LEU A 26 -1.85 4.79 5.02
CA LEU A 26 -3.01 4.98 4.15
C LEU A 26 -3.79 6.26 4.49
N ARG A 27 -4.03 6.52 5.77
CA ARG A 27 -4.88 7.63 6.22
C ARG A 27 -4.16 8.98 6.22
N LEU A 28 -2.94 9.02 6.75
CA LEU A 28 -2.22 10.28 7.00
C LEU A 28 -1.30 10.67 5.84
N HIS A 29 -0.67 9.71 5.17
CA HIS A 29 0.24 10.00 4.05
C HIS A 29 -0.48 10.00 2.70
N GLU A 30 -1.40 9.05 2.47
CA GLU A 30 -2.11 8.92 1.19
C GLU A 30 -3.52 9.55 1.19
N GLY A 31 -4.01 9.98 2.37
CA GLY A 31 -5.37 10.54 2.51
C GLY A 31 -6.50 9.54 2.24
N GLN A 32 -6.21 8.25 2.11
CA GLN A 32 -7.19 7.21 1.88
C GLN A 32 -7.87 6.83 3.20
N THR A 33 -9.13 7.22 3.32
CA THR A 33 -9.89 7.03 4.56
C THR A 33 -10.84 5.85 4.52
N ASP A 34 -10.88 5.06 3.45
CA ASP A 34 -11.78 3.91 3.30
C ASP A 34 -11.59 2.87 4.41
N THR A 35 -10.32 2.53 4.68
CA THR A 35 -9.93 1.74 5.84
C THR A 35 -10.00 2.60 7.10
N LYS A 36 -10.64 2.08 8.15
CA LYS A 36 -10.92 2.84 9.39
C LYS A 36 -10.05 2.38 10.55
N GLU A 37 -9.78 3.33 11.44
CA GLU A 37 -9.27 2.99 12.77
C GLU A 37 -10.41 2.40 13.60
N GLY A 38 -10.08 1.37 14.39
CA GLY A 38 -11.03 0.65 15.24
C GLY A 38 -10.40 0.34 16.58
N CYS A 39 -10.40 -0.93 16.99
CA CYS A 39 -9.96 -1.34 18.33
C CYS A 39 -8.44 -1.27 18.60
N GLY A 40 -7.59 -1.13 17.56
CA GLY A 40 -6.13 -1.14 17.70
C GLY A 40 -5.52 -2.51 18.07
N SER A 41 -6.32 -3.47 18.54
CA SER A 41 -5.91 -4.84 18.90
C SER A 41 -6.08 -5.87 17.77
N GLY A 42 -6.89 -5.55 16.76
CA GLY A 42 -7.20 -6.43 15.62
C GLY A 42 -8.55 -7.15 15.70
N ASP A 43 -9.29 -7.05 16.81
CA ASP A 43 -10.55 -7.76 17.05
C ASP A 43 -11.72 -7.35 16.13
N CYS A 44 -11.78 -6.08 15.71
CA CYS A 44 -12.94 -5.55 14.98
C CYS A 44 -12.84 -5.64 13.45
N GLY A 45 -11.64 -5.85 12.89
CA GLY A 45 -11.41 -5.88 11.44
C GLY A 45 -11.71 -4.56 10.70
N ALA A 46 -11.88 -3.43 11.38
CA ALA A 46 -12.14 -2.13 10.74
C ALA A 46 -10.99 -1.67 9.83
N CYS A 47 -9.76 -2.13 10.14
CA CYS A 47 -8.55 -1.78 9.40
C CYS A 47 -8.10 -2.85 8.37
N THR A 48 -8.96 -3.81 8.00
CA THR A 48 -8.57 -4.89 7.07
C THR A 48 -8.21 -4.37 5.68
N VAL A 49 -7.13 -4.92 5.12
CA VAL A 49 -6.64 -4.66 3.75
C VAL A 49 -6.36 -5.97 3.03
N MET A 50 -6.45 -5.97 1.70
CA MET A 50 -5.98 -7.08 0.87
C MET A 50 -4.52 -6.86 0.49
N ALA A 51 -3.67 -7.86 0.74
CA ALA A 51 -2.28 -7.88 0.32
C ALA A 51 -2.04 -9.01 -0.68
N GLN A 52 -1.44 -8.70 -1.83
CA GLN A 52 -1.09 -9.68 -2.86
C GLN A 52 0.42 -9.65 -3.10
N ARG A 53 1.07 -10.81 -3.06
CA ARG A 53 2.47 -10.93 -3.50
C ARG A 53 2.50 -11.01 -5.02
N LEU A 54 3.22 -10.10 -5.67
CA LEU A 54 3.44 -10.22 -7.11
C LEU A 54 4.53 -11.27 -7.39
N PRO A 55 4.35 -12.12 -8.42
CA PRO A 55 5.39 -13.04 -8.87
C PRO A 55 6.64 -12.25 -9.28
N SER A 56 7.81 -12.79 -8.94
CA SER A 56 9.12 -12.21 -9.29
C SER A 56 9.37 -12.13 -10.81
N THR A 57 8.55 -12.80 -11.62
CA THR A 57 8.60 -12.78 -13.08
C THR A 57 7.88 -11.56 -13.69
N ILE A 58 7.04 -10.86 -12.93
CA ILE A 58 6.34 -9.69 -13.47
C ILE A 58 7.33 -8.52 -13.58
N GLN A 59 7.76 -8.25 -14.81
CA GLN A 59 8.39 -7.00 -15.22
C GLN A 59 7.28 -6.01 -15.54
N GLN A 60 6.99 -5.09 -14.63
CA GLN A 60 6.14 -3.95 -14.95
C GLN A 60 7.03 -2.77 -15.33
N THR A 61 6.88 -2.31 -16.57
CA THR A 61 7.38 -1.03 -17.02
C THR A 61 6.42 0.02 -16.48
N LEU A 62 6.86 0.77 -15.46
CA LEU A 62 6.10 1.93 -15.03
C LEU A 62 6.55 3.13 -15.83
N ASN A 63 5.58 3.86 -16.35
CA ASN A 63 5.79 5.19 -16.88
C ASN A 63 5.82 6.14 -15.69
N ASP A 64 6.95 6.78 -15.48
CA ASP A 64 7.08 7.91 -14.56
C ASP A 64 6.15 9.06 -15.02
N GLU A 65 5.82 9.99 -14.12
CA GLU A 65 5.07 11.22 -14.47
C GLU A 65 5.74 12.05 -15.57
N ASN A 66 7.03 11.81 -15.82
CA ASN A 66 7.81 12.38 -16.91
C ASN A 66 7.89 11.50 -18.17
N GLY A 67 7.16 10.39 -18.26
CA GLY A 67 7.12 9.48 -19.42
C GLY A 67 8.32 8.54 -19.55
N ASN A 68 9.19 8.47 -18.54
CA ASN A 68 10.34 7.57 -18.55
C ASN A 68 9.93 6.15 -18.15
N GLU A 69 10.43 5.16 -18.87
CA GLU A 69 10.27 3.74 -18.56
C GLU A 69 11.22 3.32 -17.44
N LYS A 70 10.69 3.05 -16.23
CA LYS A 70 11.46 2.50 -15.12
C LYS A 70 11.18 1.00 -15.01
N MET A 71 12.19 0.17 -15.33
CA MET A 71 12.11 -1.27 -15.16
C MET A 71 12.41 -1.65 -13.70
N LEU A 72 11.41 -2.09 -12.97
CA LEU A 72 11.55 -2.52 -11.58
C LEU A 72 11.54 -4.04 -11.48
N ARG A 73 12.55 -4.63 -10.82
CA ARG A 73 12.50 -6.03 -10.35
C ARG A 73 11.67 -6.07 -9.08
N LEU A 74 10.40 -6.43 -9.20
CA LEU A 74 9.43 -6.24 -8.15
C LEU A 74 9.30 -7.48 -7.25
N HIS A 75 9.81 -7.36 -6.02
CA HIS A 75 9.29 -8.14 -4.88
C HIS A 75 8.16 -7.36 -4.19
N SER A 76 7.27 -6.74 -4.97
CA SER A 76 6.29 -5.80 -4.42
C SER A 76 5.02 -6.49 -3.95
N ILE A 77 4.46 -5.97 -2.88
CA ILE A 77 3.12 -6.30 -2.40
C ILE A 77 2.14 -5.32 -3.05
N ARG A 78 0.99 -5.80 -3.53
CA ARG A 78 -0.14 -4.93 -3.90
C ARG A 78 -1.10 -4.83 -2.72
N LEU A 79 -1.35 -3.62 -2.26
CA LEU A 79 -2.29 -3.30 -1.18
C LEU A 79 -3.57 -2.70 -1.77
N THR A 80 -4.71 -3.16 -1.29
CA THR A 80 -6.03 -2.61 -1.62
C THR A 80 -6.85 -2.47 -0.32
N PRO A 81 -7.31 -1.25 0.04
CA PRO A 81 -8.24 -1.02 1.14
C PRO A 81 -9.54 -1.82 0.97
N VAL A 82 -10.06 -2.41 2.04
CA VAL A 82 -11.39 -3.04 2.04
C VAL A 82 -12.37 -2.06 2.68
N LEU A 83 -13.40 -1.65 1.94
CA LEU A 83 -14.52 -0.88 2.48
C LEU A 83 -15.34 -1.79 3.42
N ARG A 84 -15.08 -1.68 4.71
CA ARG A 84 -15.98 -2.17 5.77
C ARG A 84 -16.62 -0.98 6.47
N TYR A 85 -17.94 -0.91 6.38
CA TYR A 85 -18.71 -0.04 7.27
C TYR A 85 -18.66 -0.65 8.67
N CYS A 86 -18.20 0.11 9.66
CA CYS A 86 -18.54 -0.18 11.06
C CYS A 86 -20.07 -0.14 11.15
N ARG A 87 -20.66 -1.25 11.59
CA ARG A 87 -22.08 -1.30 11.96
C ARG A 87 -22.29 -0.57 13.28
#